data_AF-A0A8B3NQF8-F1
#
_entry.id   AF-A0A8B3NQF8-F1
#
_cell.length_a   1.000
_cell.length_b   1.000
_cell.length_c   1.000
_cell.angle_alpha   90.00
_cell.angle_beta   90.00
_cell.angle_gamma   90.00
#
_symmetry.space_group_name_H-M   'P 1'
#
loop_
_entity.id
_entity.type
_entity.pdbx_description
1 polymer ?
#
loop_
_entity_poly.entity_id
_entity_poly.type
_entity_poly.pdbx_seq_one_letter_code
_entity_poly.pdbx_strand_id
1 'polypeptide(L)'
;MATERYNPRTSEPKWQKAWAEKKLFEARNEDPKPKYYVLEMFPYPSGKIHIGHTRNYTMGDVVARYKRAKGFNVLHPMGWDAFGMPAENAAMQNKVHPKDWTYENIAVMREQLKMMGLSLDWAREFATCDVDYYHRQQMLFLDFVEKGLVTRKSSKVNWDPADMTVLANEQVIDGRGWRSGALVEQRELTQWFFKITDFAQDLLDSLGRLDEWPEKVKLMQHNWIGRSEGLLIRWPLAAASSAKIGGDMHELEVYTTRPDTIFGASFMAVAADHPLAKQAAENNPALAKFIDEVRHMGTSVAALETAEKKGFDTGIRVVHPFDDGWTLPVYVANFVLMEYGTGAIFGCPSGDQRDLDFANKYGLPVVPVVMPE
;
A
#
# COMPACT_ATOMS: atom_id res chain seq x y z
N MET A 1 -37.56 -35.88 36.79
CA MET A 1 -36.56 -34.84 37.12
C MET A 1 -36.75 -33.71 36.12
N ALA A 2 -37.07 -32.50 36.57
CA ALA A 2 -37.14 -31.36 35.66
C ALA A 2 -35.73 -31.09 35.14
N THR A 3 -35.54 -31.15 33.82
CA THR A 3 -34.29 -30.77 33.17
C THR A 3 -34.04 -29.30 33.47
N GLU A 4 -33.11 -29.02 34.38
CA GLU A 4 -32.74 -27.65 34.72
C GLU A 4 -32.19 -26.99 33.45
N ARG A 5 -32.81 -25.89 33.01
CA ARG A 5 -32.41 -25.20 31.77
C ARG A 5 -31.06 -24.53 31.97
N TYR A 6 -30.18 -24.63 30.97
CA TYR A 6 -28.90 -23.92 30.96
C TYR A 6 -29.11 -22.41 31.17
N ASN A 7 -28.39 -21.82 32.12
CA ASN A 7 -28.42 -20.39 32.41
C ASN A 7 -27.02 -19.78 32.21
N PRO A 8 -26.78 -19.10 31.06
CA PRO A 8 -25.50 -18.48 30.75
C PRO A 8 -25.06 -17.45 31.79
N ARG A 9 -26.00 -16.63 32.30
CA ARG A 9 -25.72 -15.55 33.27
C ARG A 9 -25.11 -16.05 34.57
N THR A 10 -25.35 -17.32 34.92
CA THR A 10 -24.77 -17.97 36.09
C THR A 10 -23.55 -18.82 35.76
N SER A 11 -23.54 -19.46 34.58
CA SER A 11 -22.51 -20.43 34.21
C SER A 11 -21.24 -19.78 33.68
N GLU A 12 -21.35 -18.73 32.85
CA GLU A 12 -20.21 -18.09 32.21
C GLU A 12 -19.28 -17.40 33.23
N PRO A 13 -19.78 -16.55 34.16
CA PRO A 13 -18.92 -15.90 35.16
C PRO A 13 -18.22 -16.91 36.09
N LYS A 14 -18.90 -18.02 36.42
CA LYS A 14 -18.35 -19.10 37.23
C LYS A 14 -17.09 -19.69 36.56
N TRP A 15 -17.18 -20.04 35.29
CA TRP A 15 -16.06 -20.66 34.57
C TRP A 15 -14.94 -19.67 34.25
N GLN A 16 -15.28 -18.45 33.84
CA GLN A 16 -14.31 -17.37 33.62
C GLN A 16 -13.47 -17.12 34.87
N LYS A 17 -14.13 -17.00 36.04
CA LYS A 17 -13.46 -16.87 37.33
C LYS A 17 -12.55 -18.05 37.64
N ALA A 18 -13.04 -19.28 37.49
CA ALA A 18 -12.26 -20.49 37.77
C ALA A 18 -11.01 -20.62 36.87
N TRP A 19 -11.09 -20.19 35.61
CA TRP A 19 -9.94 -20.19 34.69
C TRP A 19 -8.93 -19.09 35.04
N ALA A 20 -9.40 -17.90 35.39
CA ALA A 20 -8.56 -16.77 35.78
C ALA A 20 -7.81 -17.02 37.10
N GLU A 21 -8.50 -17.49 38.14
CA GLU A 21 -7.88 -17.82 39.44
C GLU A 21 -6.77 -18.87 39.31
N LYS A 22 -6.96 -19.83 38.40
CA LYS A 22 -5.97 -20.87 38.11
C LYS A 22 -4.94 -20.45 37.06
N LYS A 23 -5.05 -19.24 36.49
CA LYS A 23 -4.16 -18.72 35.45
C LYS A 23 -3.98 -19.71 34.29
N LEU A 24 -5.06 -20.41 33.90
CA LEU A 24 -4.98 -21.56 32.98
C LEU A 24 -4.44 -21.21 31.59
N PHE A 25 -4.56 -19.96 31.20
CA PHE A 25 -4.22 -19.46 29.87
C PHE A 25 -2.86 -18.77 29.80
N GLU A 26 -2.21 -18.51 30.95
CA GLU A 26 -0.86 -17.94 30.99
C GLU A 26 0.16 -18.94 30.42
N ALA A 27 0.91 -18.52 29.38
CA ALA A 27 1.89 -19.35 28.69
C ALA A 27 3.28 -19.18 29.33
N ARG A 28 3.91 -20.30 29.72
CA ARG A 28 5.25 -20.31 30.34
C ARG A 28 6.31 -20.59 29.30
N ASN A 29 7.44 -19.88 29.34
CA ASN A 29 8.51 -20.07 28.36
C ASN A 29 9.27 -21.39 28.59
N GLU A 30 9.27 -21.89 29.82
CA GLU A 30 9.98 -23.08 30.28
C GLU A 30 9.09 -24.35 30.27
N ASP A 31 7.85 -24.29 29.75
CA ASP A 31 6.99 -25.48 29.67
C ASP A 31 7.56 -26.48 28.64
N PRO A 32 7.81 -27.75 29.01
CA PRO A 32 8.40 -28.75 28.12
C PRO A 32 7.47 -29.24 27.01
N LYS A 33 6.18 -28.88 27.03
CA LYS A 33 5.22 -29.24 25.98
C LYS A 33 5.56 -28.57 24.65
N PRO A 34 5.11 -29.14 23.51
CA PRO A 34 5.27 -28.48 22.22
C PRO A 34 4.58 -27.12 22.21
N LYS A 35 5.29 -26.07 21.77
CA LYS A 35 4.76 -24.70 21.68
C LYS A 35 3.73 -24.57 20.56
N TYR A 36 2.76 -23.71 20.75
CA TYR A 36 1.85 -23.25 19.69
C TYR A 36 1.50 -21.78 19.90
N TYR A 37 1.62 -20.96 18.86
CA TYR A 37 1.28 -19.54 18.93
C TYR A 37 0.03 -19.30 18.08
N VAL A 38 -1.09 -18.98 18.73
CA VAL A 38 -2.31 -18.50 18.07
C VAL A 38 -2.33 -16.98 18.14
N LEU A 39 -2.48 -16.33 16.99
CA LEU A 39 -2.50 -14.88 16.90
C LEU A 39 -3.59 -14.42 15.95
N GLU A 40 -4.47 -13.56 16.45
CA GLU A 40 -5.35 -12.72 15.68
C GLU A 40 -4.75 -11.31 15.57
N MET A 41 -5.13 -10.57 14.53
CA MET A 41 -4.83 -9.14 14.47
C MET A 41 -5.52 -8.44 15.66
N PHE A 42 -4.70 -7.88 16.56
CA PHE A 42 -5.12 -7.08 17.71
C PHE A 42 -5.90 -5.81 17.31
N PRO A 43 -6.84 -5.33 18.15
CA PRO A 43 -7.76 -4.24 17.78
C PRO A 43 -7.17 -2.85 17.95
N TYR A 44 -7.70 -1.91 17.14
CA TYR A 44 -7.66 -0.49 17.47
C TYR A 44 -8.61 -0.20 18.66
N PRO A 45 -8.17 0.53 19.70
CA PRO A 45 -9.01 0.92 20.84
C PRO A 45 -9.88 2.14 20.51
N SER A 46 -10.68 2.06 19.45
CA SER A 46 -11.48 3.17 18.93
C SER A 46 -12.88 3.27 19.53
N GLY A 47 -13.22 2.44 20.51
CA GLY A 47 -14.53 2.45 21.17
C GLY A 47 -14.89 1.12 21.82
N LYS A 48 -15.97 0.48 21.35
CA LYS A 48 -16.47 -0.81 21.84
C LYS A 48 -16.17 -1.92 20.83
N ILE A 49 -16.09 -3.17 21.31
CA ILE A 49 -16.05 -4.32 20.38
C ILE A 49 -17.35 -4.37 19.55
N HIS A 50 -17.26 -4.96 18.37
CA HIS A 50 -18.37 -5.14 17.43
C HIS A 50 -18.36 -6.58 16.90
N ILE A 51 -19.41 -7.01 16.20
CA ILE A 51 -19.55 -8.43 15.79
C ILE A 51 -18.38 -8.97 14.96
N GLY A 52 -17.71 -8.11 14.18
CA GLY A 52 -16.46 -8.46 13.48
C GLY A 52 -15.33 -8.90 14.42
N HIS A 53 -15.13 -8.20 15.54
CA HIS A 53 -14.17 -8.58 16.59
C HIS A 53 -14.55 -9.93 17.19
N THR A 54 -15.84 -10.13 17.50
CA THR A 54 -16.35 -11.39 18.03
C THR A 54 -16.04 -12.56 17.11
N ARG A 55 -16.28 -12.40 15.80
CA ARG A 55 -15.96 -13.43 14.80
C ARG A 55 -14.45 -13.74 14.78
N ASN A 56 -13.61 -12.73 14.71
CA ASN A 56 -12.15 -12.90 14.61
C ASN A 56 -11.57 -13.63 15.84
N TYR A 57 -11.84 -13.13 17.04
CA TYR A 57 -11.25 -13.66 18.27
C TYR A 57 -11.85 -14.99 18.72
N THR A 58 -13.12 -15.26 18.39
CA THR A 58 -13.70 -16.59 18.64
C THR A 58 -13.03 -17.67 17.78
N MET A 59 -12.65 -17.35 16.53
CA MET A 59 -11.97 -18.30 15.65
C MET A 59 -10.60 -18.71 16.20
N GLY A 60 -9.78 -17.75 16.63
CA GLY A 60 -8.50 -18.08 17.26
C GLY A 60 -8.69 -18.77 18.61
N ASP A 61 -9.68 -18.38 19.43
CA ASP A 61 -9.98 -19.06 20.69
C ASP A 61 -10.31 -20.55 20.52
N VAL A 62 -11.09 -20.91 19.49
CA VAL A 62 -11.39 -22.32 19.17
C VAL A 62 -10.10 -23.09 18.89
N VAL A 63 -9.18 -22.51 18.10
CA VAL A 63 -7.88 -23.14 17.80
C VAL A 63 -7.01 -23.24 19.05
N ALA A 64 -6.93 -22.17 19.85
CA ALA A 64 -6.14 -22.11 21.07
C ALA A 64 -6.58 -23.16 22.08
N ARG A 65 -7.90 -23.26 22.33
CA ARG A 65 -8.49 -24.27 23.22
C ARG A 65 -8.26 -25.69 22.69
N TYR A 66 -8.47 -25.91 21.39
CA TYR A 66 -8.21 -27.20 20.76
C TYR A 66 -6.76 -27.64 20.93
N LYS A 67 -5.79 -26.75 20.64
CA LYS A 67 -4.36 -27.06 20.78
C LYS A 67 -3.96 -27.29 22.23
N ARG A 68 -4.50 -26.50 23.18
CA ARG A 68 -4.28 -26.72 24.61
C ARG A 68 -4.80 -28.09 25.06
N ALA A 69 -5.99 -28.49 24.59
CA ALA A 69 -6.56 -29.82 24.85
C ALA A 69 -5.75 -30.96 24.21
N LYS A 70 -5.05 -30.69 23.10
CA LYS A 70 -4.09 -31.62 22.47
C LYS A 70 -2.73 -31.68 23.16
N GLY A 71 -2.54 -30.97 24.28
CA GLY A 71 -1.31 -31.02 25.08
C GLY A 71 -0.22 -30.03 24.67
N PHE A 72 -0.54 -29.00 23.87
CA PHE A 72 0.40 -27.95 23.52
C PHE A 72 0.50 -26.88 24.62
N ASN A 73 1.68 -26.25 24.74
CA ASN A 73 1.86 -24.99 25.45
C ASN A 73 1.45 -23.85 24.51
N VAL A 74 0.24 -23.33 24.70
CA VAL A 74 -0.36 -22.35 23.79
C VAL A 74 -0.15 -20.93 24.31
N LEU A 75 0.54 -20.10 23.52
CA LEU A 75 0.52 -18.65 23.63
C LEU A 75 -0.64 -18.12 22.78
N HIS A 76 -1.60 -17.47 23.44
CA HIS A 76 -2.72 -16.78 22.80
C HIS A 76 -2.83 -15.38 23.42
N PRO A 77 -2.09 -14.39 22.90
CA PRO A 77 -1.97 -13.07 23.51
C PRO A 77 -3.03 -12.10 22.98
N MET A 78 -3.15 -10.97 23.66
CA MET A 78 -3.92 -9.81 23.19
C MET A 78 -3.13 -8.54 23.49
N GLY A 79 -3.31 -7.51 22.66
CA GLY A 79 -2.77 -6.18 22.89
C GLY A 79 -3.66 -5.13 22.25
N TRP A 80 -3.16 -3.90 22.16
CA TRP A 80 -3.92 -2.77 21.61
C TRP A 80 -3.09 -2.00 20.61
N ASP A 81 -3.56 -1.92 19.37
CA ASP A 81 -2.96 -1.06 18.35
C ASP A 81 -3.40 0.38 18.57
N ALA A 82 -2.69 1.07 19.47
CA ALA A 82 -3.17 2.23 20.21
C ALA A 82 -2.62 3.58 19.73
N PHE A 83 -1.89 3.61 18.60
CA PHE A 83 -1.42 4.84 17.96
C PHE A 83 -2.18 5.14 16.67
N GLY A 84 -2.01 6.38 16.19
CA GLY A 84 -2.44 6.82 14.87
C GLY A 84 -3.86 7.38 14.81
N MET A 85 -4.23 7.76 13.58
CA MET A 85 -5.47 8.45 13.23
C MET A 85 -6.75 7.89 13.86
N PRO A 86 -6.97 6.55 14.01
CA PRO A 86 -8.15 6.06 14.71
C PRO A 86 -8.39 6.61 16.11
N ALA A 87 -7.36 6.57 16.96
CA ALA A 87 -7.47 7.00 18.33
C ALA A 87 -7.52 8.53 18.41
N GLU A 88 -6.69 9.21 17.61
CA GLU A 88 -6.60 10.67 17.58
C GLU A 88 -7.89 11.32 17.06
N ASN A 89 -8.44 10.87 15.93
CA ASN A 89 -9.67 11.45 15.37
C ASN A 89 -10.87 11.24 16.30
N ALA A 90 -10.99 10.06 16.90
CA ALA A 90 -12.07 9.78 17.84
C ALA A 90 -11.96 10.63 19.11
N ALA A 91 -10.74 10.81 19.63
CA ALA A 91 -10.50 11.68 20.78
C ALA A 91 -10.79 13.15 20.46
N MET A 92 -10.39 13.64 19.29
CA MET A 92 -10.69 14.99 18.81
C MET A 92 -12.19 15.24 18.68
N GLN A 93 -12.94 14.30 18.07
CA GLN A 93 -14.40 14.40 17.93
C GLN A 93 -15.11 14.49 19.29
N ASN A 94 -14.59 13.76 20.29
CA ASN A 94 -15.13 13.77 21.66
C ASN A 94 -14.51 14.83 22.56
N LYS A 95 -13.61 15.67 22.04
CA LYS A 95 -12.93 16.76 22.77
C LYS A 95 -12.21 16.30 24.03
N VAL A 96 -11.59 15.12 23.95
CA VAL A 96 -10.81 14.51 25.04
C VAL A 96 -9.37 14.29 24.59
N HIS A 97 -8.45 14.16 25.55
CA HIS A 97 -7.06 13.89 25.23
C HIS A 97 -6.92 12.46 24.64
N PRO A 98 -6.17 12.23 23.54
CA PRO A 98 -6.05 10.92 22.89
C PRO A 98 -5.60 9.80 23.83
N LYS A 99 -4.71 10.11 24.77
CA LYS A 99 -4.27 9.16 25.81
C LYS A 99 -5.45 8.67 26.66
N ASP A 100 -6.23 9.59 27.20
CA ASP A 100 -7.32 9.26 28.14
C ASP A 100 -8.40 8.46 27.42
N TRP A 101 -8.81 8.91 26.23
CA TRP A 101 -9.74 8.20 25.35
C TRP A 101 -9.29 6.77 25.04
N THR A 102 -8.01 6.61 24.71
CA THR A 102 -7.42 5.31 24.37
C THR A 102 -7.49 4.35 25.55
N TYR A 103 -7.06 4.76 26.75
CA TYR A 103 -7.08 3.87 27.92
C TYR A 103 -8.49 3.59 28.43
N GLU A 104 -9.42 4.54 28.32
CA GLU A 104 -10.84 4.30 28.61
C GLU A 104 -11.41 3.22 27.69
N ASN A 105 -11.15 3.31 26.39
CA ASN A 105 -11.60 2.31 25.42
C ASN A 105 -10.92 0.96 25.63
N ILE A 106 -9.61 0.93 25.90
CA ILE A 106 -8.88 -0.28 26.26
C ILE A 106 -9.56 -0.96 27.46
N ALA A 107 -9.87 -0.20 28.53
CA ALA A 107 -10.52 -0.75 29.71
C ALA A 107 -11.90 -1.36 29.38
N VAL A 108 -12.72 -0.65 28.60
CA VAL A 108 -14.03 -1.15 28.17
C VAL A 108 -13.90 -2.40 27.30
N MET A 109 -13.07 -2.36 26.27
CA MET A 109 -12.88 -3.48 25.34
C MET A 109 -12.29 -4.70 26.04
N ARG A 110 -11.35 -4.51 26.97
CA ARG A 110 -10.78 -5.59 27.78
C ARG A 110 -11.87 -6.34 28.53
N GLU A 111 -12.75 -5.63 29.23
CA GLU A 111 -13.82 -6.26 29.98
C GLU A 111 -14.84 -6.93 29.05
N GLN A 112 -15.13 -6.36 27.88
CA GLN A 112 -15.97 -7.00 26.87
C GLN A 112 -15.36 -8.30 26.33
N LEU A 113 -14.05 -8.33 26.05
CA LEU A 113 -13.34 -9.53 25.60
C LEU A 113 -13.26 -10.60 26.70
N LYS A 114 -13.06 -10.20 27.96
CA LYS A 114 -13.14 -11.13 29.10
C LYS A 114 -14.53 -11.73 29.27
N MET A 115 -15.58 -10.93 29.10
CA MET A 115 -16.97 -11.42 29.16
C MET A 115 -17.28 -12.44 28.07
N MET A 116 -16.60 -12.41 26.92
CA MET A 116 -16.72 -13.45 25.89
C MET A 116 -16.08 -14.79 26.31
N GLY A 117 -15.28 -14.81 27.38
CA GLY A 117 -14.63 -16.02 27.87
C GLY A 117 -13.49 -16.52 26.99
N LEU A 118 -12.80 -15.64 26.26
CA LEU A 118 -11.64 -15.98 25.43
C LEU A 118 -10.47 -16.50 26.29
N SER A 119 -9.70 -17.44 25.76
CA SER A 119 -8.55 -18.10 26.41
C SER A 119 -7.23 -17.35 26.26
N LEU A 120 -7.29 -16.03 26.49
CA LEU A 120 -6.17 -15.11 26.31
C LEU A 120 -5.22 -15.08 27.52
N ASP A 121 -3.93 -14.92 27.23
CA ASP A 121 -2.87 -14.64 28.19
C ASP A 121 -2.78 -13.11 28.46
N TRP A 122 -3.61 -12.64 29.39
CA TRP A 122 -3.61 -11.22 29.80
C TRP A 122 -2.33 -10.79 30.53
N ALA A 123 -1.48 -11.71 30.97
CA ALA A 123 -0.19 -11.35 31.57
C ALA A 123 0.82 -10.81 30.52
N ARG A 124 0.51 -10.99 29.23
CA ARG A 124 1.29 -10.48 28.08
C ARG A 124 0.59 -9.34 27.35
N GLU A 125 -0.40 -8.71 27.99
CA GLU A 125 -1.08 -7.56 27.45
C GLU A 125 -0.13 -6.37 27.27
N PHE A 126 -0.25 -5.66 26.15
CA PHE A 126 0.51 -4.44 25.86
C PHE A 126 -0.35 -3.45 25.08
N ALA A 127 -0.04 -2.15 25.15
CA ALA A 127 -0.55 -1.15 24.23
C ALA A 127 0.61 -0.52 23.45
N THR A 128 0.46 -0.34 22.13
CA THR A 128 1.55 0.21 21.31
C THR A 128 1.90 1.66 21.64
N CYS A 129 1.00 2.37 22.33
CA CYS A 129 1.22 3.73 22.82
C CYS A 129 2.01 3.82 24.13
N ASP A 130 2.31 2.69 24.78
CA ASP A 130 3.14 2.66 25.97
C ASP A 130 4.61 2.91 25.63
N VAL A 131 5.30 3.70 26.47
CA VAL A 131 6.75 3.97 26.34
C VAL A 131 7.52 2.66 26.25
N ASP A 132 7.19 1.69 27.11
CA ASP A 132 7.83 0.37 27.17
C ASP A 132 7.70 -0.43 25.87
N TYR A 133 6.73 -0.09 25.01
CA TYR A 133 6.57 -0.67 23.68
C TYR A 133 7.31 0.17 22.62
N TYR A 134 6.91 1.43 22.41
CA TYR A 134 7.39 2.18 21.25
C TYR A 134 8.86 2.58 21.33
N HIS A 135 9.48 2.62 22.52
CA HIS A 135 10.93 2.86 22.61
C HIS A 135 11.71 1.73 21.92
N ARG A 136 11.19 0.49 21.92
CA ARG A 136 11.78 -0.64 21.17
C ARG A 136 11.69 -0.42 19.66
N GLN A 137 10.58 0.14 19.19
CA GLN A 137 10.42 0.52 17.79
C GLN A 137 11.37 1.66 17.40
N GLN A 138 11.58 2.64 18.29
CA GLN A 138 12.57 3.71 18.07
C GLN A 138 14.00 3.16 17.98
N MET A 139 14.37 2.23 18.87
CA MET A 139 15.67 1.55 18.80
C MET A 139 15.84 0.80 17.47
N LEU A 140 14.84 0.02 17.05
CA LEU A 140 14.88 -0.70 15.78
C LEU A 140 14.99 0.25 14.58
N PHE A 141 14.30 1.39 14.61
CA PHE A 141 14.41 2.41 13.58
C PHE A 141 15.84 2.98 13.49
N LEU A 142 16.46 3.26 14.63
CA LEU A 142 17.86 3.73 14.67
C LEU A 142 18.82 2.67 14.11
N ASP A 143 18.63 1.40 14.47
CA ASP A 143 19.41 0.29 13.91
C ASP A 143 19.25 0.23 12.37
N PHE A 144 18.02 0.39 11.86
CA PHE A 144 17.77 0.44 10.42
C PHE A 144 18.40 1.64 9.72
N VAL A 145 18.44 2.80 10.38
CA VAL A 145 19.17 3.97 9.88
C VAL A 145 20.67 3.68 9.82
N GLU A 146 21.25 3.12 10.87
CA GLU A 146 22.68 2.75 10.91
C GLU A 146 23.05 1.75 9.82
N LYS A 147 22.16 0.79 9.52
CA LYS A 147 22.35 -0.19 8.44
C LYS A 147 21.96 0.33 7.05
N GLY A 148 21.55 1.59 6.94
CA GLY A 148 21.18 2.20 5.66
C GLY A 148 19.91 1.63 5.03
N LEU A 149 19.04 0.98 5.82
CA LEU A 149 17.73 0.41 5.42
C LEU A 149 16.60 1.44 5.51
N VAL A 150 16.88 2.61 6.06
CA VAL A 150 16.00 3.78 6.07
C VAL A 150 16.70 4.92 5.34
N THR A 151 15.96 5.65 4.53
CA THR A 151 16.44 6.86 3.83
C THR A 151 15.50 8.03 4.05
N ARG A 152 16.02 9.24 3.83
CA ARG A 152 15.24 10.48 3.84
C ARG A 152 15.36 11.13 2.46
N LYS A 153 14.22 11.32 1.78
CA LYS A 153 14.18 11.93 0.44
C LYS A 153 12.97 12.86 0.30
N SER A 154 13.09 13.85 -0.58
CA SER A 154 11.93 14.60 -1.05
C SER A 154 11.07 13.66 -1.88
N SER A 155 9.78 13.60 -1.59
CA SER A 155 8.81 12.84 -2.37
C SER A 155 7.53 13.64 -2.46
N LYS A 156 6.83 13.50 -3.58
CA LYS A 156 5.41 13.78 -3.59
C LYS A 156 4.73 12.76 -2.68
N VAL A 157 3.89 13.25 -1.79
CA VAL A 157 3.15 12.43 -0.85
C VAL A 157 1.67 12.80 -0.90
N ASN A 158 0.86 11.78 -0.63
CA ASN A 158 -0.57 11.93 -0.45
C ASN A 158 -0.82 12.71 0.84
N TRP A 159 -1.42 13.88 0.74
CA TRP A 159 -1.79 14.72 1.87
C TRP A 159 -3.31 14.73 2.04
N ASP A 160 -3.78 14.37 3.23
CA ASP A 160 -5.19 14.50 3.57
C ASP A 160 -5.43 15.89 4.20
N PRO A 161 -6.19 16.78 3.54
CA PRO A 161 -6.42 18.14 4.06
C PRO A 161 -7.41 18.18 5.24
N ALA A 162 -8.21 17.13 5.43
CA ALA A 162 -9.13 17.05 6.57
C ALA A 162 -8.43 16.50 7.81
N ASP A 163 -7.63 15.44 7.63
CA ASP A 163 -6.85 14.81 8.69
C ASP A 163 -5.51 15.53 8.95
N MET A 164 -5.12 16.46 8.08
CA MET A 164 -3.89 17.27 8.15
C MET A 164 -2.63 16.41 8.33
N THR A 165 -2.55 15.32 7.56
CA THR A 165 -1.47 14.34 7.66
C THR A 165 -1.10 13.74 6.31
N VAL A 166 0.07 13.10 6.26
CA VAL A 166 0.52 12.32 5.11
C VAL A 166 -0.09 10.92 5.17
N LEU A 167 -0.59 10.44 4.03
CA LEU A 167 -1.10 9.08 3.85
C LEU A 167 -0.12 8.24 3.03
N ALA A 168 0.03 6.97 3.40
CA ALA A 168 0.67 5.98 2.52
C ALA A 168 -0.22 5.70 1.28
N ASN A 169 0.33 5.10 0.23
CA ASN A 169 -0.45 4.80 -0.98
C ASN A 169 -1.63 3.86 -0.68
N GLU A 170 -1.45 2.93 0.25
CA GLU A 170 -2.43 1.96 0.72
C GLU A 170 -3.57 2.60 1.53
N GLN A 171 -3.39 3.84 1.98
CA GLN A 171 -4.35 4.61 2.77
C GLN A 171 -5.17 5.58 1.89
N VAL A 172 -4.95 5.57 0.57
CA VAL A 172 -5.74 6.34 -0.40
C VAL A 172 -6.64 5.37 -1.17
N ILE A 173 -7.96 5.51 -0.99
CA ILE A 173 -8.97 4.68 -1.64
C ILE A 173 -9.75 5.58 -2.59
N ASP A 174 -9.71 5.27 -3.89
CA ASP A 174 -10.37 6.04 -4.95
C ASP A 174 -10.03 7.54 -4.92
N GLY A 175 -8.75 7.86 -4.68
CA GLY A 175 -8.25 9.24 -4.59
C GLY A 175 -8.65 9.99 -3.31
N ARG A 176 -9.24 9.29 -2.33
CA ARG A 176 -9.69 9.86 -1.07
C ARG A 176 -8.99 9.23 0.12
N GLY A 177 -8.86 10.00 1.21
CA GLY A 177 -8.34 9.45 2.46
C GLY A 177 -9.26 8.34 2.96
N TRP A 178 -8.70 7.18 3.31
CA TRP A 178 -9.47 6.00 3.72
C TRP A 178 -10.41 6.21 4.91
N ARG A 179 -10.17 7.26 5.72
CA ARG A 179 -10.99 7.65 6.87
C ARG A 179 -11.82 8.89 6.61
N SER A 180 -11.15 9.99 6.25
CA SER A 180 -11.80 11.29 6.07
C SER A 180 -12.78 11.29 4.89
N GLY A 181 -12.53 10.45 3.88
CA GLY A 181 -13.19 10.53 2.58
C GLY A 181 -12.86 11.82 1.82
N ALA A 182 -11.97 12.68 2.32
CA ALA A 182 -11.56 13.92 1.68
C ALA A 182 -10.71 13.62 0.45
N LEU A 183 -10.77 14.49 -0.56
CA LEU A 183 -9.88 14.40 -1.72
C LEU A 183 -8.45 14.64 -1.27
N VAL A 184 -7.57 13.71 -1.63
CA VAL A 184 -6.15 13.77 -1.30
C VAL A 184 -5.43 14.77 -2.22
N GLU A 185 -4.58 15.60 -1.64
CA GLU A 185 -3.69 16.52 -2.35
C GLU A 185 -2.31 15.88 -2.53
N GLN A 186 -1.57 16.28 -3.56
CA GLN A 186 -0.15 15.96 -3.68
C GLN A 186 0.68 17.10 -3.09
N ARG A 187 1.54 16.80 -2.10
CA ARG A 187 2.50 17.77 -1.53
C ARG A 187 3.92 17.23 -1.63
N GLU A 188 4.86 18.11 -1.89
CA GLU A 188 6.28 17.75 -1.84
C GLU A 188 6.80 17.93 -0.42
N LEU A 189 7.15 16.82 0.23
CA LEU A 189 7.67 16.80 1.60
C LEU A 189 8.88 15.89 1.70
N THR A 190 9.84 16.28 2.54
CA THR A 190 10.95 15.41 2.90
C THR A 190 10.51 14.42 3.98
N GLN A 191 10.40 13.15 3.63
CA GLN A 191 9.88 12.08 4.49
C GLN A 191 10.91 10.96 4.71
N TRP A 192 10.65 10.13 5.72
CA TRP A 192 11.39 8.90 5.99
C TRP A 192 10.80 7.72 5.23
N PHE A 193 11.66 6.89 4.65
CA PHE A 193 11.25 5.72 3.87
C PHE A 193 12.07 4.50 4.27
N PHE A 194 11.40 3.37 4.45
CA PHE A 194 12.07 2.07 4.48
C PHE A 194 12.44 1.66 3.06
N LYS A 195 13.66 1.14 2.87
CA LYS A 195 14.11 0.56 1.61
C LYS A 195 13.56 -0.87 1.42
N ILE A 196 12.25 -1.03 1.54
CA ILE A 196 11.57 -2.32 1.35
C ILE A 196 11.83 -2.90 -0.05
N THR A 197 12.08 -2.04 -1.04
CA THR A 197 12.45 -2.42 -2.40
C THR A 197 13.74 -3.23 -2.48
N ASP A 198 14.68 -3.01 -1.55
CA ASP A 198 15.93 -3.80 -1.47
C ASP A 198 15.62 -5.28 -1.13
N PHE A 199 14.44 -5.57 -0.59
CA PHE A 199 13.95 -6.91 -0.25
C PHE A 199 12.81 -7.38 -1.14
N ALA A 200 12.46 -6.67 -2.22
CA ALA A 200 11.30 -6.99 -3.04
C ALA A 200 11.39 -8.41 -3.65
N GLN A 201 12.59 -8.80 -4.12
CA GLN A 201 12.82 -10.13 -4.68
C GLN A 201 12.70 -11.22 -3.61
N ASP A 202 13.32 -11.01 -2.44
CA ASP A 202 13.24 -11.94 -1.32
C ASP A 202 11.80 -12.13 -0.82
N LEU A 203 11.02 -11.04 -0.75
CA LEU A 203 9.61 -11.07 -0.40
C LEU A 203 8.79 -11.87 -1.42
N LEU A 204 9.04 -11.66 -2.71
CA LEU A 204 8.37 -12.35 -3.80
C LEU A 204 8.66 -13.86 -3.78
N ASP A 205 9.94 -14.24 -3.68
CA ASP A 205 10.37 -15.65 -3.67
C ASP A 205 9.86 -16.37 -2.41
N SER A 206 9.74 -15.64 -1.30
CA SER A 206 9.24 -16.18 -0.04
C SER A 206 7.76 -16.57 -0.10
N LEU A 207 6.96 -15.99 -0.99
CA LEU A 207 5.55 -16.38 -1.16
C LEU A 207 5.42 -17.86 -1.54
N GLY A 208 6.36 -18.40 -2.32
CA GLY A 208 6.38 -19.80 -2.72
C GLY A 208 6.66 -20.79 -1.59
N ARG A 209 7.12 -20.31 -0.43
CA ARG A 209 7.39 -21.13 0.77
C ARG A 209 6.23 -21.13 1.78
N LEU A 210 5.17 -20.35 1.52
CA LEU A 210 4.02 -20.20 2.39
C LEU A 210 2.89 -21.15 1.97
N ASP A 211 3.12 -22.46 2.16
CA ASP A 211 2.20 -23.52 1.72
C ASP A 211 0.83 -23.47 2.46
N GLU A 212 0.82 -22.97 3.69
CA GLU A 212 -0.40 -22.85 4.51
C GLU A 212 -1.17 -21.53 4.29
N TRP A 213 -0.67 -20.64 3.42
CA TRP A 213 -1.32 -19.36 3.15
C TRP A 213 -2.37 -19.48 2.04
N PRO A 214 -3.51 -18.77 2.14
CA PRO A 214 -4.48 -18.72 1.06
C PRO A 214 -3.89 -18.16 -0.24
N GLU A 215 -4.10 -18.86 -1.36
CA GLU A 215 -3.60 -18.45 -2.69
C GLU A 215 -4.00 -17.03 -3.07
N LYS A 216 -5.22 -16.61 -2.72
CA LYS A 216 -5.69 -15.25 -2.97
C LYS A 216 -4.78 -14.19 -2.32
N VAL A 217 -4.31 -14.44 -1.09
CA VAL A 217 -3.44 -13.50 -0.37
C VAL A 217 -2.06 -13.46 -1.01
N LYS A 218 -1.51 -14.62 -1.39
CA LYS A 218 -0.23 -14.70 -2.10
C LYS A 218 -0.29 -13.97 -3.44
N LEU A 219 -1.37 -14.16 -4.21
CA LEU A 219 -1.58 -13.47 -5.48
C LEU A 219 -1.69 -11.94 -5.30
N MET A 220 -2.40 -11.48 -4.27
CA MET A 220 -2.47 -10.05 -3.94
C MET A 220 -1.08 -9.46 -3.65
N GLN A 221 -0.27 -10.16 -2.86
CA GLN A 221 1.11 -9.73 -2.54
C GLN A 221 2.01 -9.76 -3.78
N HIS A 222 1.93 -10.82 -4.59
CA HIS A 222 2.67 -10.95 -5.85
C HIS A 222 2.38 -9.78 -6.79
N ASN A 223 1.09 -9.46 -7.01
CA ASN A 223 0.68 -8.36 -7.87
C ASN A 223 1.04 -6.99 -7.26
N TRP A 224 1.01 -6.86 -5.94
CA TRP A 224 1.42 -5.63 -5.24
C TRP A 224 2.92 -5.36 -5.39
N ILE A 225 3.77 -6.38 -5.26
CA ILE A 225 5.21 -6.27 -5.50
C ILE A 225 5.48 -5.95 -6.98
N GLY A 226 4.73 -6.58 -7.89
CA GLY A 226 4.67 -6.17 -9.29
C GLY A 226 6.01 -6.25 -10.03
N ARG A 227 6.82 -7.28 -9.75
CA ARG A 227 8.10 -7.47 -10.46
C ARG A 227 7.85 -7.61 -11.95
N SER A 228 8.63 -6.88 -12.74
CA SER A 228 8.67 -7.02 -14.18
C SER A 228 10.11 -7.06 -14.67
N GLU A 229 10.32 -7.74 -15.78
CA GLU A 229 11.58 -7.73 -16.54
C GLU A 229 11.34 -7.04 -17.86
N GLY A 230 12.32 -6.26 -18.32
CA GLY A 230 12.14 -5.38 -19.46
C GLY A 230 13.45 -4.80 -19.96
N LEU A 231 13.37 -3.87 -20.89
CA LEU A 231 14.50 -3.14 -21.43
C LEU A 231 14.37 -1.64 -21.23
N LEU A 232 15.52 -1.01 -20.99
CA LEU A 232 15.73 0.42 -21.19
C LEU A 232 16.14 0.65 -22.65
N ILE A 233 15.40 1.52 -23.32
CA ILE A 233 15.60 1.84 -24.74
C ILE A 233 15.76 3.35 -24.85
N ARG A 234 16.81 3.79 -25.55
CA ARG A 234 17.09 5.21 -25.79
C ARG A 234 16.57 5.62 -27.15
N TRP A 235 15.75 6.65 -27.18
CA TRP A 235 15.09 7.17 -28.37
C TRP A 235 15.67 8.55 -28.70
N PRO A 236 16.52 8.68 -29.74
CA PRO A 236 17.10 9.97 -30.10
C PRO A 236 16.02 11.03 -30.34
N LEU A 237 16.21 12.24 -29.86
CA LEU A 237 15.34 13.35 -30.21
C LEU A 237 15.60 13.77 -31.65
N ALA A 238 14.53 14.02 -32.42
CA ALA A 238 14.66 14.54 -33.77
C ALA A 238 15.35 15.91 -33.74
N ALA A 239 16.21 16.21 -34.72
CA ALA A 239 17.06 17.40 -34.71
C ALA A 239 16.31 18.72 -34.42
N ALA A 240 15.14 18.92 -35.02
CA ALA A 240 14.29 20.10 -34.78
C ALA A 240 13.75 20.16 -33.35
N SER A 241 13.49 19.01 -32.72
CA SER A 241 13.05 18.92 -31.33
C SER A 241 14.20 19.16 -30.36
N SER A 242 15.39 18.62 -30.62
CA SER A 242 16.59 18.88 -29.83
C SER A 242 16.91 20.38 -29.79
N ALA A 243 16.78 21.08 -30.93
CA ALA A 243 16.95 22.53 -31.01
C ALA A 243 15.87 23.33 -30.24
N LYS A 244 14.63 22.81 -30.17
CA LYS A 244 13.51 23.44 -29.47
C LYS A 244 13.61 23.32 -27.95
N ILE A 245 14.06 22.15 -27.47
CA ILE A 245 14.21 21.87 -26.04
C ILE A 245 15.46 22.59 -25.52
N GLY A 246 16.60 22.46 -26.21
CA GLY A 246 17.89 23.01 -25.76
C GLY A 246 18.48 22.26 -24.57
N GLY A 247 19.75 22.53 -24.25
CA GLY A 247 20.50 21.84 -23.19
C GLY A 247 21.05 20.47 -23.59
N ASP A 248 21.42 19.65 -22.60
CA ASP A 248 22.12 18.36 -22.79
C ASP A 248 21.18 17.17 -23.05
N MET A 249 19.87 17.41 -23.22
CA MET A 249 18.90 16.34 -23.49
C MET A 249 18.86 16.04 -24.99
N HIS A 250 19.39 14.87 -25.37
CA HIS A 250 19.48 14.44 -26.77
C HIS A 250 18.67 13.18 -27.07
N GLU A 251 18.18 12.50 -26.03
CA GLU A 251 17.42 11.26 -26.15
C GLU A 251 16.37 11.17 -25.04
N LEU A 252 15.31 10.40 -25.31
CA LEU A 252 14.31 9.99 -24.34
C LEU A 252 14.56 8.52 -23.98
N GLU A 253 14.88 8.25 -22.71
CA GLU A 253 15.04 6.88 -22.22
C GLU A 253 13.69 6.33 -21.75
N VAL A 254 13.31 5.16 -22.26
CA VAL A 254 12.05 4.49 -21.99
C VAL A 254 12.30 3.12 -21.37
N TYR A 255 11.52 2.77 -20.36
CA TYR A 255 11.41 1.39 -19.88
C TYR A 255 10.18 0.69 -20.49
N THR A 256 10.35 -0.53 -20.98
CA THR A 256 9.25 -1.38 -21.45
C THR A 256 9.42 -2.82 -20.98
N THR A 257 8.32 -3.50 -20.67
CA THR A 257 8.26 -4.94 -20.45
C THR A 257 7.93 -5.72 -21.72
N ARG A 258 7.62 -5.01 -22.82
CA ARG A 258 7.28 -5.56 -24.14
C ARG A 258 8.21 -5.01 -25.23
N PRO A 259 9.52 -5.25 -25.13
CA PRO A 259 10.49 -4.80 -26.14
C PRO A 259 10.23 -5.43 -27.52
N ASP A 260 9.59 -6.60 -27.55
CA ASP A 260 9.18 -7.31 -28.77
C ASP A 260 8.24 -6.47 -29.65
N THR A 261 7.47 -5.55 -29.06
CA THR A 261 6.49 -4.73 -29.79
C THR A 261 7.04 -3.39 -30.27
N ILE A 262 8.37 -3.18 -30.23
CA ILE A 262 8.98 -1.88 -30.57
C ILE A 262 8.65 -1.42 -31.99
N PHE A 263 8.58 -2.33 -32.97
CA PHE A 263 8.22 -2.02 -34.35
C PHE A 263 6.73 -1.68 -34.55
N GLY A 264 5.93 -1.68 -33.47
CA GLY A 264 4.55 -1.21 -33.45
C GLY A 264 4.40 0.10 -32.67
N ALA A 265 5.51 0.74 -32.27
CA ALA A 265 5.49 2.00 -31.54
C ALA A 265 4.79 3.09 -32.36
N SER A 266 3.79 3.75 -31.77
CA SER A 266 3.00 4.77 -32.45
C SER A 266 3.20 6.17 -31.87
N PHE A 267 3.60 6.27 -30.61
CA PHE A 267 3.85 7.53 -29.91
C PHE A 267 4.74 7.26 -28.70
N MET A 268 5.30 8.33 -28.14
CA MET A 268 5.91 8.30 -26.81
C MET A 268 4.98 9.00 -25.83
N ALA A 269 4.90 8.52 -24.60
CA ALA A 269 4.20 9.19 -23.53
C ALA A 269 5.13 9.38 -22.33
N VAL A 270 5.17 10.61 -21.81
CA VAL A 270 5.95 10.98 -20.62
C VAL A 270 5.05 11.45 -19.50
N ALA A 271 5.49 11.27 -18.26
CA ALA A 271 4.81 11.77 -17.08
C ALA A 271 4.76 13.31 -17.07
N ALA A 272 3.75 13.88 -16.41
CA ALA A 272 3.59 15.33 -16.29
C ALA A 272 4.77 16.02 -15.59
N ASP A 273 5.50 15.30 -14.72
CA ASP A 273 6.67 15.81 -14.02
C ASP A 273 8.01 15.46 -14.69
N HIS A 274 7.98 14.77 -15.84
CA HIS A 274 9.17 14.41 -16.58
C HIS A 274 9.94 15.67 -16.99
N PRO A 275 11.29 15.70 -16.92
CA PRO A 275 12.08 16.89 -17.29
C PRO A 275 11.75 17.44 -18.68
N LEU A 276 11.56 16.56 -19.68
CA LEU A 276 11.11 16.92 -21.02
C LEU A 276 9.76 17.64 -21.04
N ALA A 277 8.80 17.18 -20.23
CA ALA A 277 7.46 17.80 -20.13
C ALA A 277 7.55 19.21 -19.54
N LYS A 278 8.36 19.38 -18.47
CA LYS A 278 8.59 20.68 -17.82
C LYS A 278 9.19 21.68 -18.80
N GLN A 279 10.25 21.28 -19.51
CA GLN A 279 10.94 22.13 -20.47
C GLN A 279 10.05 22.48 -21.67
N ALA A 280 9.26 21.52 -22.17
CA ALA A 280 8.28 21.78 -23.22
C ALA A 280 7.18 22.77 -22.80
N ALA A 281 6.82 22.79 -21.51
CA ALA A 281 5.77 23.65 -20.97
C ALA A 281 6.20 25.11 -20.78
N GLU A 282 7.50 25.40 -20.65
CA GLU A 282 8.02 26.77 -20.46
C GLU A 282 7.54 27.73 -21.55
N ASN A 283 7.43 27.23 -22.78
CA ASN A 283 6.99 28.01 -23.95
C ASN A 283 5.59 27.63 -24.45
N ASN A 284 4.82 26.87 -23.66
CA ASN A 284 3.49 26.39 -24.05
C ASN A 284 2.50 26.47 -22.87
N PRO A 285 1.77 27.59 -22.70
CA PRO A 285 0.83 27.79 -21.60
C PRO A 285 -0.29 26.73 -21.54
N ALA A 286 -0.71 26.19 -22.69
CA ALA A 286 -1.72 25.15 -22.74
C ALA A 286 -1.19 23.81 -22.19
N LEU A 287 0.07 23.47 -22.49
CA LEU A 287 0.73 22.31 -21.91
C LEU A 287 0.97 22.49 -20.40
N ALA A 288 1.41 23.68 -19.96
CA ALA A 288 1.58 23.97 -18.54
C ALA A 288 0.27 23.76 -17.76
N LYS A 289 -0.85 24.27 -18.30
CA LYS A 289 -2.18 24.05 -17.73
C LYS A 289 -2.54 22.56 -17.68
N PHE A 290 -2.28 21.80 -18.74
CA PHE A 290 -2.55 20.37 -18.77
C PHE A 290 -1.72 19.60 -17.73
N ILE A 291 -0.43 19.94 -17.57
CA ILE A 291 0.44 19.35 -16.55
C ILE A 291 -0.13 19.61 -15.15
N ASP A 292 -0.60 20.83 -14.87
CA ASP A 292 -1.22 21.14 -13.58
C ASP A 292 -2.54 20.40 -13.38
N GLU A 293 -3.38 20.26 -14.42
CA GLU A 293 -4.58 19.42 -14.36
C GLU A 293 -4.25 17.96 -14.02
N VAL A 294 -3.20 17.38 -14.62
CA VAL A 294 -2.75 16.01 -14.32
C VAL A 294 -2.24 15.88 -12.89
N ARG A 295 -1.53 16.88 -12.36
CA ARG A 295 -1.04 16.87 -10.97
C ARG A 295 -2.15 16.87 -9.91
N HIS A 296 -3.34 17.34 -10.27
CA HIS A 296 -4.52 17.32 -9.41
C HIS A 296 -5.36 16.04 -9.58
N MET A 297 -4.95 15.10 -10.44
CA MET A 297 -5.58 13.79 -10.55
C MET A 297 -5.02 12.82 -9.49
N GLY A 298 -5.83 11.86 -9.05
CA GLY A 298 -5.40 10.81 -8.14
C GLY A 298 -4.32 9.93 -8.79
N THR A 299 -3.22 9.67 -8.06
CA THR A 299 -2.07 8.89 -8.53
C THR A 299 -2.19 7.38 -8.24
N SER A 300 -3.26 6.94 -7.58
CA SER A 300 -3.48 5.52 -7.30
C SER A 300 -3.70 4.72 -8.59
N VAL A 301 -3.16 3.51 -8.68
CA VAL A 301 -3.29 2.61 -9.84
C VAL A 301 -4.74 2.44 -10.28
N ALA A 302 -5.66 2.19 -9.34
CA ALA A 302 -7.09 1.99 -9.64
C ALA A 302 -7.77 3.24 -10.26
N ALA A 303 -7.44 4.43 -9.75
CA ALA A 303 -7.93 5.69 -10.33
C ALA A 303 -7.37 5.92 -11.73
N LEU A 304 -6.08 5.61 -11.95
CA LEU A 304 -5.44 5.75 -13.25
C LEU A 304 -5.97 4.76 -14.29
N GLU A 305 -6.27 3.53 -13.90
CA GLU A 305 -6.84 2.51 -14.79
C GLU A 305 -8.25 2.90 -15.27
N THR A 306 -9.09 3.41 -14.38
CA THR A 306 -10.48 3.79 -14.69
C THR A 306 -10.63 5.18 -15.29
N ALA A 307 -9.66 6.08 -15.08
CA ALA A 307 -9.70 7.42 -15.64
C ALA A 307 -9.63 7.41 -17.17
N GLU A 308 -10.34 8.37 -17.79
CA GLU A 308 -10.21 8.67 -19.20
C GLU A 308 -8.75 8.99 -19.53
N LYS A 309 -8.18 8.31 -20.53
CA LYS A 309 -6.81 8.56 -20.99
C LYS A 309 -6.77 9.90 -21.70
N LYS A 310 -5.97 10.83 -21.17
CA LYS A 310 -5.78 12.18 -21.70
C LYS A 310 -4.30 12.40 -21.92
N GLY A 311 -3.98 13.08 -23.01
CA GLY A 311 -2.65 13.53 -23.30
C GLY A 311 -2.63 14.81 -24.11
N PHE A 312 -1.45 15.41 -24.14
CA PHE A 312 -1.17 16.67 -24.81
C PHE A 312 0.08 16.50 -25.70
N ASP A 313 -0.05 16.76 -27.01
CA ASP A 313 1.09 16.72 -27.94
C ASP A 313 2.04 17.88 -27.61
N THR A 314 3.27 17.54 -27.23
CA THR A 314 4.30 18.52 -26.86
C THR A 314 4.89 19.25 -28.09
N GLY A 315 4.62 18.73 -29.29
CA GLY A 315 5.29 19.10 -30.53
C GLY A 315 6.73 18.61 -30.62
N ILE A 316 7.18 17.81 -29.66
CA ILE A 316 8.48 17.13 -29.67
C ILE A 316 8.33 15.80 -30.41
N ARG A 317 9.38 15.43 -31.12
CA ARG A 317 9.49 14.18 -31.88
C ARG A 317 10.75 13.45 -31.49
N VAL A 318 10.65 12.13 -31.35
CA VAL A 318 11.80 11.22 -31.26
C VAL A 318 11.97 10.48 -32.58
N VAL A 319 13.14 9.91 -32.80
CA VAL A 319 13.49 9.03 -33.90
C VAL A 319 13.47 7.59 -33.39
N HIS A 320 12.94 6.68 -34.19
CA HIS A 320 12.92 5.26 -33.87
C HIS A 320 14.36 4.70 -33.88
N PRO A 321 14.82 3.94 -32.85
CA PRO A 321 16.21 3.50 -32.72
C PRO A 321 16.73 2.60 -33.85
N PHE A 322 15.82 2.02 -34.64
CA PHE A 322 16.14 1.13 -35.76
C PHE A 322 15.83 1.74 -37.14
N ASP A 323 15.24 2.94 -37.21
CA ASP A 323 14.90 3.60 -38.47
C ASP A 323 14.95 5.13 -38.32
N ASP A 324 15.98 5.75 -38.90
CA ASP A 324 16.21 7.20 -38.87
C ASP A 324 15.12 8.00 -39.59
N GLY A 325 14.38 7.36 -40.51
CA GLY A 325 13.26 7.97 -41.23
C GLY A 325 11.96 7.97 -40.45
N TRP A 326 11.89 7.24 -39.34
CA TRP A 326 10.67 7.07 -38.57
C TRP A 326 10.68 7.94 -37.33
N THR A 327 9.86 9.00 -37.34
CA THR A 327 9.67 9.88 -36.18
C THR A 327 8.35 9.63 -35.45
N LEU A 328 8.36 9.70 -34.13
CA LEU A 328 7.19 9.51 -33.26
C LEU A 328 6.89 10.75 -32.41
N PRO A 329 5.60 11.13 -32.24
CA PRO A 329 5.19 12.23 -31.38
C PRO A 329 5.37 11.90 -29.90
N VAL A 330 5.83 12.88 -29.12
CA VAL A 330 5.92 12.80 -27.66
C VAL A 330 4.72 13.52 -27.04
N TYR A 331 3.94 12.77 -26.26
CA TYR A 331 2.82 13.28 -25.48
C TYR A 331 3.18 13.37 -24.01
N VAL A 332 2.65 14.38 -23.31
CA VAL A 332 2.44 14.25 -21.86
C VAL A 332 1.13 13.52 -21.65
N ALA A 333 1.12 12.46 -20.84
CA ALA A 333 -0.07 11.64 -20.61
C ALA A 333 -0.40 11.47 -19.13
N ASN A 334 -1.70 11.41 -18.81
CA ASN A 334 -2.17 11.31 -17.42
C ASN A 334 -2.02 9.92 -16.79
N PHE A 335 -1.62 8.91 -17.55
CA PHE A 335 -1.46 7.53 -17.10
C PHE A 335 0.00 7.08 -16.98
N VAL A 336 0.96 7.99 -17.25
CA VAL A 336 2.39 7.74 -17.06
C VAL A 336 2.85 8.43 -15.77
N LEU A 337 3.46 7.66 -14.87
CA LEU A 337 3.93 8.13 -13.56
C LEU A 337 5.45 8.25 -13.55
N MET A 338 5.97 9.31 -12.94
CA MET A 338 7.41 9.55 -12.88
C MET A 338 8.15 8.51 -12.03
N GLU A 339 7.46 7.95 -11.05
CA GLU A 339 7.97 6.94 -10.12
C GLU A 339 8.08 5.54 -10.75
N TYR A 340 7.49 5.33 -11.93
CA TYR A 340 7.51 4.05 -12.62
C TYR A 340 8.49 4.05 -13.80
N GLY A 341 9.48 3.14 -13.76
CA GLY A 341 10.53 3.04 -14.79
C GLY A 341 11.30 4.36 -14.90
N THR A 342 11.34 4.93 -16.11
CA THR A 342 11.99 6.22 -16.39
C THR A 342 11.00 7.40 -16.38
N GLY A 343 9.72 7.17 -16.08
CA GLY A 343 8.67 8.17 -16.28
C GLY A 343 8.31 8.41 -17.75
N ALA A 344 8.72 7.50 -18.64
CA ALA A 344 8.44 7.53 -20.07
C ALA A 344 8.21 6.13 -20.64
N ILE A 345 7.27 6.03 -21.60
CA ILE A 345 6.95 4.81 -22.35
C ILE A 345 6.91 5.09 -23.86
N PHE A 346 7.04 4.05 -24.68
CA PHE A 346 6.52 4.07 -26.04
C PHE A 346 5.17 3.33 -26.03
N GLY A 347 4.18 3.90 -26.70
CA GLY A 347 2.88 3.28 -26.85
C GLY A 347 2.85 2.36 -28.06
N CYS A 348 2.38 1.13 -27.89
CA CYS A 348 2.16 0.17 -28.96
C CYS A 348 0.67 -0.24 -29.02
N PRO A 349 -0.14 0.48 -29.83
CA PRO A 349 -1.60 0.29 -29.87
C PRO A 349 -2.05 -1.12 -30.26
N SER A 350 -1.24 -1.89 -30.97
CA SER A 350 -1.58 -3.27 -31.32
C SER A 350 -1.30 -4.29 -30.21
N GLY A 351 -0.53 -3.91 -29.18
CA GLY A 351 -0.08 -4.78 -28.10
C GLY A 351 -0.62 -4.42 -26.71
N ASP A 352 -1.18 -3.22 -26.51
CA ASP A 352 -1.71 -2.75 -25.23
C ASP A 352 -3.04 -1.97 -25.42
N GLN A 353 -4.06 -2.33 -24.64
CA GLN A 353 -5.40 -1.74 -24.75
C GLN A 353 -5.42 -0.23 -24.40
N ARG A 354 -4.60 0.21 -23.44
CA ARG A 354 -4.53 1.63 -23.04
C ARG A 354 -3.93 2.46 -24.16
N ASP A 355 -2.91 1.92 -24.82
CA ASP A 355 -2.28 2.54 -25.98
C ASP A 355 -3.24 2.58 -27.18
N LEU A 356 -4.06 1.53 -27.37
CA LEU A 356 -5.09 1.50 -28.39
C LEU A 356 -6.16 2.58 -28.18
N ASP A 357 -6.68 2.69 -26.95
CA ASP A 357 -7.68 3.70 -26.60
C ASP A 357 -7.12 5.12 -26.79
N PHE A 358 -5.86 5.33 -26.41
CA PHE A 358 -5.17 6.60 -26.62
C PHE A 358 -4.95 6.89 -28.11
N ALA A 359 -4.47 5.92 -28.87
CA ALA A 359 -4.21 6.08 -30.30
C ALA A 359 -5.50 6.38 -31.08
N ASN A 360 -6.59 5.68 -30.79
CA ASN A 360 -7.90 5.95 -31.40
C ASN A 360 -8.39 7.36 -31.11
N LYS A 361 -8.21 7.84 -29.86
CA LYS A 361 -8.64 9.18 -29.45
C LYS A 361 -7.85 10.29 -30.14
N TYR A 362 -6.55 10.09 -30.37
CA TYR A 362 -5.66 11.10 -30.93
C TYR A 362 -5.33 10.88 -32.42
N GLY A 363 -5.93 9.88 -33.07
CA GLY A 363 -5.73 9.58 -34.49
C GLY A 363 -4.32 9.07 -34.80
N LEU A 364 -3.71 8.32 -33.89
CA LEU A 364 -2.36 7.80 -34.02
C LEU A 364 -2.34 6.42 -34.74
N PRO A 365 -1.25 6.07 -35.45
CA PRO A 365 -1.16 4.81 -36.18
C PRO A 365 -1.34 3.54 -35.33
N VAL A 366 -2.02 2.53 -35.86
CA VAL A 366 -2.13 1.21 -35.24
C VAL A 366 -1.45 0.19 -36.16
N VAL A 367 -0.22 -0.19 -35.83
CA VAL A 367 0.58 -1.14 -36.63
C VAL A 367 0.63 -2.49 -35.91
N PRO A 368 0.02 -3.56 -36.46
CA PRO A 368 0.09 -4.89 -35.87
C PRO A 368 1.49 -5.48 -36.04
N VAL A 369 2.08 -5.95 -34.93
CA VAL A 369 3.44 -6.53 -34.92
C VAL A 369 3.54 -7.88 -34.22
N VAL A 370 2.48 -8.30 -33.54
CA VAL A 370 2.38 -9.64 -32.93
C VAL A 370 1.22 -10.36 -33.61
N MET A 371 1.49 -11.58 -34.07
CA MET A 371 0.46 -12.48 -34.58
C MET A 371 0.00 -13.40 -33.44
N PRO A 372 -1.30 -13.46 -33.09
CA PRO A 372 -1.81 -14.41 -32.11
C PRO A 372 -1.55 -15.85 -32.57
N GLU A 373 -1.17 -16.73 -31.65
CA GLU A 373 -1.09 -18.18 -31.89
C GLU A 373 -2.48 -18.85 -31.88
#